data_AF-A0A1G8U423-F1
#
_entry.id   AF-A0A1G8U423-F1
#
_cell.length_a   1.000
_cell.length_b   1.000
_cell.length_c   1.000
_cell.angle_alpha   90.00
_cell.angle_beta   90.00
_cell.angle_gamma   90.00
#
_symmetry.space_group_name_H-M   'P 1'
#
loop_
_entity.id
_entity.type
_entity.pdbx_description
1 polymer ?
#
loop_
_entity_poly.entity_id
_entity_poly.type
_entity_poly.pdbx_seq_one_letter_code
_entity_poly.pdbx_strand_id
1 'polypeptide(L)'
;MKAPEDAFRQLADGLGKAGLPQHLERLAEQLAYWDSVTGLANRRHFMERLDDACRQARRTAGSLGMLYIDLHRFRQINESQGHECGDRLLAAVAARFSDVVAADEFIARLGGDEFAVLCGTANRVHLEEAVARYRQSLASPIPVDGRHFTLSLSTGVARFPRDADDAGALFQHASIALNHAKRGGRRTRFFTRPMAEAMHQKARLQARFLEALQHERLTLHYQPQFSLANGELIGAEALCRWHDELLGWVSPGEFVALAESQGLASILGDWVLESACRQLQRWEQAGTPFPGRLCVNVSAQQMDDPRLAGHVQQLATRMRPGLLGLELTESGLIRDPEMAVGITRTLCRAGIGMAIDDFGTGYSSLAYLKRFAADTLKIDMSFVHDMLKSSHDHAIVATIIAMAHTLGMQTVAEGVENADQANALRALGCSGVQGFHYGRPVDAATFTACWLTQRSSVT
;
A
#
# COMPACT_ATOMS: atom_id res chain seq x y z
N MET A 1 27.18 12.44 10.32
CA MET A 1 28.27 13.34 10.70
C MET A 1 27.95 13.92 12.07
N LYS A 2 28.36 13.24 13.15
CA LYS A 2 28.18 13.65 14.56
C LYS A 2 29.31 14.63 14.92
N ALA A 3 29.10 15.93 14.78
CA ALA A 3 30.17 16.91 14.97
C ALA A 3 29.84 18.17 15.80
N PRO A 4 28.58 18.63 15.98
CA PRO A 4 28.33 19.82 16.81
C PRO A 4 28.12 19.52 18.31
N GLU A 5 27.53 18.38 18.67
CA GLU A 5 27.17 18.08 20.07
C GLU A 5 28.39 17.76 20.96
N ASP A 6 29.39 17.05 20.44
CA ASP A 6 30.58 16.67 21.21
C ASP A 6 31.54 17.85 21.44
N ALA A 7 31.59 18.80 20.49
CA ALA A 7 32.36 20.04 20.64
C ALA A 7 31.79 20.94 21.75
N PHE A 8 30.46 20.92 21.93
CA PHE A 8 29.77 21.73 22.94
C PHE A 8 29.93 21.16 24.36
N ARG A 9 29.95 19.83 24.50
CA ARG A 9 30.24 19.15 25.77
C ARG A 9 31.66 19.44 26.28
N GLN A 10 32.65 19.43 25.38
CA GLN A 10 34.03 19.79 25.74
C GLN A 10 34.19 21.26 26.15
N LEU A 11 33.39 22.16 25.56
CA LEU A 11 33.35 23.58 25.94
C LEU A 11 32.67 23.80 27.30
N ALA A 12 31.62 23.04 27.60
CA ALA A 12 30.90 23.09 28.88
C ALA A 12 31.75 22.54 30.05
N ASP A 13 32.50 21.46 29.84
CA ASP A 13 33.38 20.87 30.87
C ASP A 13 34.62 21.74 31.15
N GLY A 14 35.05 22.58 30.19
CA GLY A 14 36.18 23.51 30.36
C GLY A 14 35.86 24.79 31.14
N LEU A 15 34.58 25.14 31.32
CA LEU A 15 34.13 26.43 31.89
C LEU A 15 33.70 26.34 33.37
N GLY A 16 34.37 25.52 34.18
CA GLY A 16 34.05 25.40 35.62
C GLY A 16 33.83 26.75 36.33
N LYS A 17 32.85 26.81 37.25
CA LYS A 17 32.46 27.91 38.18
C LYS A 17 32.35 29.37 37.68
N ALA A 18 32.69 29.67 36.43
CA ALA A 18 32.40 30.94 35.77
C ALA A 18 31.19 30.72 34.86
N GLY A 19 29.99 31.07 35.34
CA GLY A 19 28.74 30.93 34.59
C GLY A 19 28.85 31.48 33.16
N LEU A 20 28.06 30.91 32.24
CA LEU A 20 28.07 31.34 30.85
C LEU A 20 27.72 32.83 30.77
N PRO A 21 28.38 33.62 29.90
CA PRO A 21 27.95 34.99 29.60
C PRO A 21 26.45 35.02 29.25
N GLN A 22 25.69 35.96 29.81
CA GLN A 22 24.22 36.07 29.65
C GLN A 22 23.73 35.98 28.18
N HIS A 23 24.56 36.39 27.21
CA HIS A 23 24.23 36.24 25.79
C HIS A 23 24.29 34.79 25.30
N LEU A 24 25.25 33.99 25.78
CA LEU A 24 25.36 32.57 25.49
C LEU A 24 24.29 31.76 26.23
N GLU A 25 23.89 32.16 27.44
CA GLU A 25 22.74 31.56 28.15
C GLU A 25 21.44 31.79 27.38
N ARG A 26 21.18 33.02 26.91
CA ARG A 26 20.01 33.33 26.07
C ARG A 26 20.03 32.58 24.74
N LEU A 27 21.18 32.47 24.09
CA LEU A 27 21.31 31.71 22.84
C LEU A 27 21.08 30.21 23.07
N ALA A 28 21.59 29.67 24.19
CA ALA A 28 21.39 28.28 24.57
C ALA A 28 19.91 27.99 24.90
N GLU A 29 19.23 28.87 25.63
CA GLU A 29 17.79 28.77 25.88
C GLU A 29 16.98 28.91 24.57
N GLN A 30 17.38 29.81 23.69
CA GLN A 30 16.74 29.97 22.37
C GLN A 30 16.84 28.69 21.54
N LEU A 31 18.02 28.09 21.42
CA LEU A 31 18.23 26.85 20.68
C LEU A 31 17.61 25.62 21.37
N ALA A 32 17.49 25.64 22.69
CA ALA A 32 16.87 24.56 23.44
C ALA A 32 15.35 24.49 23.23
N TYR A 33 14.69 25.62 22.96
CA TYR A 33 13.23 25.74 23.01
C TYR A 33 12.55 26.24 21.74
N TRP A 34 13.29 26.81 20.79
CA TRP A 34 12.73 27.40 19.58
C TRP A 34 13.35 26.77 18.33
N ASP A 35 12.54 26.66 17.28
CA ASP A 35 12.95 26.18 15.97
C ASP A 35 13.64 27.31 15.20
N SER A 36 14.87 27.08 14.75
CA SER A 36 15.71 28.11 14.13
C SER A 36 15.22 28.59 12.76
N VAL A 37 14.39 27.81 12.08
CA VAL A 37 13.85 28.15 10.75
C VAL A 37 12.58 28.98 10.87
N THR A 38 11.67 28.57 11.76
CA THR A 38 10.32 29.15 11.85
C THR A 38 10.16 30.16 12.97
N GLY A 39 11.06 30.17 13.95
CA GLY A 39 10.93 30.96 15.17
C GLY A 39 9.82 30.48 16.12
N LEU A 40 9.11 29.40 15.79
CA LEU A 40 8.11 28.78 16.66
C LEU A 40 8.77 27.95 17.77
N ALA A 41 7.99 27.60 18.79
CA ALA A 41 8.42 26.63 19.78
C ALA A 41 8.82 25.31 19.10
N ASN A 42 9.86 24.66 19.59
CA ASN A 42 10.29 23.37 19.06
C ASN A 42 9.56 22.20 19.75
N ARG A 43 9.82 20.97 19.28
CA ARG A 43 9.23 19.75 19.86
C ARG A 43 9.43 19.63 21.36
N ARG A 44 10.60 19.99 21.88
CA ARG A 44 10.89 19.90 23.32
C ARG A 44 10.00 20.84 24.11
N HIS A 45 9.93 22.12 23.71
CA HIS A 45 9.08 23.10 24.37
C HIS A 45 7.60 22.68 24.33
N PHE A 46 7.15 22.17 23.18
CA PHE A 46 5.78 21.69 23.03
C PHE A 46 5.46 20.56 24.00
N MET A 47 6.33 19.55 24.13
CA MET A 47 6.11 18.43 25.03
C MET A 47 6.12 18.86 26.51
N GLU A 48 7.01 19.77 26.90
CA GLU A 48 7.02 20.33 28.26
C GLU A 48 5.71 21.09 28.56
N ARG A 49 5.24 21.94 27.63
CA ARG A 49 3.96 22.64 27.75
C ARG A 49 2.75 21.72 27.75
N LEU A 50 2.77 20.67 26.94
CA LEU A 50 1.71 19.67 26.87
C LEU A 50 1.58 18.92 28.20
N ASP A 51 2.70 18.52 28.80
CA ASP A 51 2.72 17.85 30.10
C ASP A 51 2.20 18.75 31.22
N ASP A 52 2.65 20.01 31.27
CA ASP A 52 2.16 21.00 32.23
C ASP A 52 0.65 21.24 32.09
N ALA A 53 0.16 21.41 30.85
CA ALA A 53 -1.25 21.63 30.58
C ALA A 53 -2.11 20.42 30.96
N CYS A 54 -1.65 19.19 30.66
CA CYS A 54 -2.31 17.95 31.11
C CYS A 54 -2.36 17.84 32.63
N ARG A 55 -1.25 18.16 33.33
CA ARG A 55 -1.22 18.18 34.81
C ARG A 55 -2.19 19.21 35.37
N GLN A 56 -2.24 20.41 34.79
CA GLN A 56 -3.14 21.46 35.22
C GLN A 56 -4.61 21.08 34.99
N ALA A 57 -4.95 20.61 33.79
CA ALA A 57 -6.31 20.19 33.46
C ALA A 57 -6.82 19.07 34.37
N ARG A 58 -5.96 18.12 34.79
CA ARG A 58 -6.37 17.13 35.81
C ARG A 58 -6.73 17.76 37.14
N ARG A 59 -5.89 18.67 37.63
CA ARG A 59 -6.10 19.32 38.93
C ARG A 59 -7.40 20.12 38.96
N THR A 60 -7.77 20.73 37.83
CA THR A 60 -8.96 21.59 37.72
C THR A 60 -10.18 20.89 37.12
N ALA A 61 -10.12 19.56 36.87
CA ALA A 61 -11.13 18.83 36.09
C ALA A 61 -11.44 19.49 34.73
N GLY A 62 -10.44 20.15 34.14
CA GLY A 62 -10.50 20.80 32.85
C GLY A 62 -10.29 19.84 31.68
N SER A 63 -10.26 20.40 30.47
CA SER A 63 -10.07 19.65 29.24
C SER A 63 -9.23 20.44 28.24
N LEU A 64 -8.54 19.74 27.37
CA LEU A 64 -7.67 20.35 26.35
C LEU A 64 -7.67 19.51 25.08
N GLY A 65 -7.35 20.14 23.97
CA GLY A 65 -7.26 19.50 22.66
C GLY A 65 -5.87 19.66 22.08
N MET A 66 -5.46 18.69 21.28
CA MET A 66 -4.21 18.74 20.53
C MET A 66 -4.50 18.50 19.06
N LEU A 67 -3.97 19.37 18.21
CA LEU A 67 -3.94 19.24 16.76
C LEU A 67 -2.52 18.88 16.36
N TYR A 68 -2.37 17.81 15.57
CA TYR A 68 -1.11 17.44 14.91
C TYR A 68 -1.30 17.68 13.41
N ILE A 69 -0.54 18.61 12.86
CA ILE A 69 -0.68 19.13 11.50
C ILE A 69 0.53 18.70 10.66
N ASP A 70 0.29 18.33 9.41
CA ASP A 70 1.30 17.97 8.42
C ASP A 70 1.02 18.65 7.08
N LEU A 71 2.05 19.19 6.43
CA LEU A 71 1.93 19.85 5.14
C LEU A 71 2.11 18.88 3.97
N HIS A 72 1.13 18.84 3.08
CA HIS A 72 1.22 18.03 1.86
C HIS A 72 2.21 18.62 0.87
N ARG A 73 2.91 17.73 0.16
CA ARG A 73 3.84 18.03 -0.95
C ARG A 73 5.06 18.88 -0.57
N PHE A 74 5.28 19.16 0.71
CA PHE A 74 6.47 19.91 1.14
C PHE A 74 7.77 19.21 0.73
N ARG A 75 7.83 17.88 0.92
CA ARG A 75 8.97 17.07 0.47
C ARG A 75 9.26 17.19 -1.03
N GLN A 76 8.22 17.15 -1.88
CA GLN A 76 8.36 17.31 -3.34
C GLN A 76 8.89 18.71 -3.72
N ILE A 77 8.49 19.73 -2.97
CA ILE A 77 8.99 21.09 -3.15
C ILE A 77 10.47 21.15 -2.76
N ASN A 78 10.88 20.57 -1.63
CA ASN A 78 12.28 20.50 -1.24
C ASN A 78 13.15 19.77 -2.27
N GLU A 79 12.68 18.63 -2.77
CA GLU A 79 13.42 17.84 -3.76
C GLU A 79 13.56 18.57 -5.11
N SER A 80 12.58 19.41 -5.49
CA SER A 80 12.61 20.13 -6.77
C SER A 80 13.19 21.54 -6.71
N GLN A 81 13.11 22.22 -5.57
CA GLN A 81 13.49 23.64 -5.40
C GLN A 81 14.69 23.85 -4.46
N GLY A 82 15.16 22.78 -3.81
CA GLY A 82 16.25 22.84 -2.85
C GLY A 82 15.80 23.21 -1.43
N HIS A 83 16.63 22.84 -0.45
CA HIS A 83 16.34 22.98 0.97
C HIS A 83 16.13 24.43 1.42
N GLU A 84 16.90 25.39 0.89
CA GLU A 84 16.75 26.80 1.27
C GLU A 84 15.38 27.40 0.91
N CYS A 85 14.85 27.04 -0.27
CA CYS A 85 13.50 27.44 -0.67
C CYS A 85 12.45 26.80 0.25
N GLY A 86 12.69 25.54 0.65
CA GLY A 86 11.89 24.83 1.64
C GLY A 86 11.83 25.53 2.99
N ASP A 87 12.98 25.93 3.51
CA ASP A 87 13.08 26.63 4.80
C ASP A 87 12.36 27.97 4.78
N ARG A 88 12.50 28.76 3.69
CA ARG A 88 11.74 30.00 3.49
C ARG A 88 10.23 29.76 3.41
N LEU A 89 9.82 28.69 2.75
CA LEU A 89 8.40 28.30 2.68
C LEU A 89 7.86 27.91 4.06
N LEU A 90 8.61 27.17 4.86
CA LEU A 90 8.22 26.82 6.24
C LEU A 90 8.14 28.06 7.14
N ALA A 91 9.09 28.97 7.04
CA ALA A 91 9.04 30.23 7.76
C ALA A 91 7.79 31.04 7.40
N ALA A 92 7.41 31.10 6.12
CA ALA A 92 6.19 31.76 5.67
C ALA A 92 4.90 31.06 6.17
N VAL A 93 4.88 29.73 6.21
CA VAL A 93 3.76 28.96 6.81
C VAL A 93 3.64 29.26 8.30
N ALA A 94 4.76 29.25 9.03
CA ALA A 94 4.79 29.54 10.45
C ALA A 94 4.31 30.96 10.77
N ALA A 95 4.67 31.95 9.95
CA ALA A 95 4.15 33.32 10.07
C ALA A 95 2.63 33.33 9.94
N ARG A 96 2.08 32.70 8.89
CA ARG A 96 0.62 32.62 8.69
C ARG A 96 -0.12 31.88 9.79
N PHE A 97 0.49 30.84 10.35
CA PHE A 97 -0.09 30.14 11.50
C PHE A 97 -0.06 31.01 12.76
N SER A 98 1.02 31.77 12.96
CA SER A 98 1.14 32.71 14.08
C SER A 98 0.13 33.86 13.99
N ASP A 99 -0.19 34.34 12.79
CA ASP A 99 -1.20 35.39 12.59
C ASP A 99 -2.61 34.95 12.96
N VAL A 100 -2.88 33.64 12.89
CA VAL A 100 -4.21 33.08 13.16
C VAL A 100 -4.29 32.31 14.46
N VAL A 101 -3.22 32.17 15.24
CA VAL A 101 -3.24 31.46 16.54
C VAL A 101 -4.19 32.19 17.52
N ALA A 102 -5.04 31.45 18.24
CA ALA A 102 -5.85 32.07 19.30
C ALA A 102 -5.04 32.31 20.58
N ALA A 103 -5.54 33.18 21.45
CA ALA A 103 -4.90 33.48 22.73
C ALA A 103 -4.82 32.27 23.69
N ASP A 104 -5.73 31.30 23.54
CA ASP A 104 -5.76 30.05 24.31
C ASP A 104 -5.07 28.88 23.57
N GLU A 105 -4.34 29.17 22.50
CA GLU A 105 -3.59 28.20 21.72
C GLU A 105 -2.08 28.37 21.88
N PHE A 106 -1.36 27.25 21.82
CA PHE A 106 0.09 27.22 21.79
C PHE A 106 0.57 26.38 20.60
N ILE A 107 1.29 27.02 19.69
CA ILE A 107 1.77 26.39 18.45
C ILE A 107 3.28 26.13 18.48
N ALA A 108 3.68 24.98 17.92
CA ALA A 108 5.06 24.56 17.78
C ALA A 108 5.32 23.89 16.43
N ARG A 109 6.58 23.92 15.99
CA ARG A 109 7.08 23.05 14.92
C ARG A 109 7.76 21.84 15.54
N LEU A 110 7.32 20.65 15.16
CA LEU A 110 7.86 19.40 15.69
C LEU A 110 9.12 18.93 14.94
N GLY A 111 9.21 19.28 13.66
CA GLY A 111 10.33 18.95 12.76
C GLY A 111 9.83 18.73 11.34
N GLY A 112 10.69 18.88 10.33
CA GLY A 112 10.28 18.72 8.93
C GLY A 112 9.12 19.65 8.57
N ASP A 113 8.03 19.08 8.04
CA ASP A 113 6.74 19.69 7.69
C ASP A 113 5.64 19.53 8.76
N GLU A 114 6.02 19.12 9.97
CA GLU A 114 5.08 18.82 11.05
C GLU A 114 4.96 19.95 12.08
N PHE A 115 3.72 20.31 12.40
CA PHE A 115 3.34 21.32 13.38
C PHE A 115 2.39 20.72 14.41
N ALA A 116 2.35 21.30 15.61
CA ALA A 116 1.37 20.95 16.62
C ALA A 116 0.78 22.18 17.28
N VAL A 117 -0.51 22.10 17.62
CA VAL A 117 -1.25 23.14 18.33
C VAL A 117 -1.89 22.51 19.56
N LEU A 118 -1.65 23.11 20.71
CA LEU A 118 -2.33 22.81 21.97
C LEU A 118 -3.44 23.85 22.15
N CYS A 119 -4.69 23.41 22.27
CA CYS A 119 -5.85 24.25 22.50
C CYS A 119 -6.33 24.11 23.95
N GLY A 120 -6.67 25.23 24.60
CA GLY A 120 -7.22 25.27 25.96
C GLY A 120 -8.61 24.65 26.15
N THR A 121 -9.14 23.92 25.15
CA THR A 121 -10.44 23.28 25.18
C THR A 121 -10.43 21.93 24.45
N ALA A 122 -11.21 20.96 24.95
CA ALA A 122 -11.48 19.70 24.24
C ALA A 122 -12.80 19.72 23.43
N ASN A 123 -13.49 20.87 23.37
CA ASN A 123 -14.76 20.97 22.67
C ASN A 123 -14.56 20.69 21.17
N ARG A 124 -15.31 19.73 20.63
CA ARG A 124 -15.16 19.29 19.25
C ARG A 124 -15.38 20.42 18.24
N VAL A 125 -16.41 21.25 18.43
CA VAL A 125 -16.75 22.34 17.51
C VAL A 125 -15.61 23.35 17.47
N HIS A 126 -15.10 23.77 18.63
CA HIS A 126 -13.97 24.70 18.70
C HIS A 126 -12.70 24.12 18.06
N LEU A 127 -12.44 22.82 18.23
CA LEU A 127 -11.31 22.16 17.57
C LEU A 127 -11.49 22.09 16.05
N GLU A 128 -12.70 21.85 15.56
CA GLU A 128 -13.00 21.88 14.13
C GLU A 128 -12.84 23.30 13.54
N GLU A 129 -13.24 24.33 14.28
CA GLU A 129 -13.02 25.74 13.93
C GLU A 129 -11.54 26.11 13.91
N ALA A 130 -10.76 25.69 14.92
CA ALA A 130 -9.32 25.87 14.94
C ALA A 130 -8.66 25.25 13.70
N VAL A 131 -8.99 23.99 13.40
CA VAL A 131 -8.49 23.31 12.18
C VAL A 131 -8.89 24.08 10.92
N ALA A 132 -10.14 24.53 10.81
CA ALA A 132 -10.60 25.30 9.66
C ALA A 132 -9.82 26.61 9.49
N ARG A 133 -9.50 27.30 10.58
CA ARG A 133 -8.71 28.54 10.60
C ARG A 133 -7.27 28.32 10.11
N TYR A 134 -6.57 27.30 10.62
CA TYR A 134 -5.24 26.94 10.12
C TYR A 134 -5.28 26.50 8.66
N ARG A 135 -6.34 25.80 8.23
CA ARG A 135 -6.51 25.44 6.82
C ARG A 135 -6.74 26.66 5.93
N GLN A 136 -7.55 27.61 6.40
CA GLN A 136 -7.90 28.82 5.65
C GLN A 136 -6.71 29.75 5.48
N SER A 137 -5.80 29.84 6.45
CA SER A 137 -4.58 30.65 6.32
C SER A 137 -3.67 30.17 5.18
N LEU A 138 -3.76 28.88 4.80
CA LEU A 138 -3.03 28.31 3.65
C LEU A 138 -3.82 28.31 2.34
N ALA A 139 -5.05 28.84 2.30
CA ALA A 139 -5.89 28.81 1.11
C ALA A 139 -5.30 29.65 -0.05
N SER A 140 -4.66 30.77 0.27
CA SER A 140 -3.98 31.61 -0.72
C SER A 140 -2.56 31.10 -0.99
N PRO A 141 -2.05 31.14 -2.23
CA PRO A 141 -0.67 30.76 -2.52
C PRO A 141 0.35 31.54 -1.67
N ILE A 142 1.46 30.91 -1.31
CA ILE A 142 2.54 31.48 -0.50
C ILE A 142 3.63 32.00 -1.43
N PRO A 143 3.90 33.32 -1.45
CA PRO A 143 4.98 33.88 -2.25
C PRO A 143 6.34 33.60 -1.61
N VAL A 144 7.23 32.92 -2.34
CA VAL A 144 8.63 32.69 -1.95
C VAL A 144 9.51 32.86 -3.19
N ASP A 145 10.50 33.75 -3.12
CA ASP A 145 11.45 34.04 -4.22
C ASP A 145 10.81 34.29 -5.59
N GLY A 146 9.72 35.08 -5.61
CA GLY A 146 8.99 35.41 -6.84
C GLY A 146 8.11 34.28 -7.39
N ARG A 147 7.96 33.17 -6.66
CA ARG A 147 7.11 32.02 -7.01
C ARG A 147 5.96 31.89 -6.02
N HIS A 148 4.91 31.19 -6.43
CA HIS A 148 3.71 31.00 -5.62
C HIS A 148 3.50 29.51 -5.36
N PHE A 149 3.49 29.12 -4.09
CA PHE A 149 3.31 27.74 -3.66
C PHE A 149 1.93 27.52 -3.04
N THR A 150 1.19 26.53 -3.53
CA THR A 150 -0.06 26.10 -2.92
C THR A 150 0.19 24.87 -2.06
N LEU A 151 -0.08 25.00 -0.76
CA LEU A 151 0.03 23.91 0.21
C LEU A 151 -1.36 23.53 0.71
N SER A 152 -1.51 22.27 1.09
CA SER A 152 -2.63 21.82 1.91
C SER A 152 -2.11 21.14 3.15
N LEU A 153 -2.95 20.99 4.16
CA LEU A 153 -2.60 20.29 5.39
C LEU A 153 -3.51 19.08 5.65
N SER A 154 -2.97 18.11 6.38
CA SER A 154 -3.75 17.09 7.10
C SER A 154 -3.64 17.33 8.59
N THR A 155 -4.72 17.07 9.33
CA THR A 155 -4.73 17.23 10.79
C THR A 155 -5.26 15.99 11.50
N GLY A 156 -4.50 15.51 12.49
CA GLY A 156 -4.97 14.60 13.53
C GLY A 156 -5.36 15.37 14.79
N VAL A 157 -6.46 15.01 15.43
CA VAL A 157 -6.96 15.68 16.63
C VAL A 157 -7.18 14.67 17.74
N ALA A 158 -6.68 14.95 18.93
CA ALA A 158 -6.96 14.17 20.14
C ALA A 158 -7.33 15.08 21.30
N ARG A 159 -8.09 14.56 22.28
CA ARG A 159 -8.64 15.34 23.39
C ARG A 159 -8.28 14.71 24.73
N PHE A 160 -7.94 15.53 25.69
CA PHE A 160 -7.74 15.12 27.07
C PHE A 160 -8.89 15.62 27.95
N PRO A 161 -9.40 14.80 28.89
CA PRO A 161 -9.00 13.42 29.20
C PRO A 161 -9.75 12.35 28.37
N ARG A 162 -10.59 12.75 27.41
CA ARG A 162 -11.49 11.83 26.69
C ARG A 162 -10.78 10.72 25.91
N ASP A 163 -9.73 11.11 25.19
CA ASP A 163 -9.02 10.24 24.25
C ASP A 163 -7.71 9.73 24.83
N ALA A 164 -7.17 10.34 25.90
CA ALA A 164 -5.86 10.00 26.45
C ALA A 164 -5.76 10.28 27.95
N ASP A 165 -4.96 9.47 28.64
CA ASP A 165 -4.73 9.56 30.07
C ASP A 165 -3.47 10.30 30.46
N ASP A 166 -2.65 10.81 29.54
CA ASP A 166 -1.48 11.67 29.80
C ASP A 166 -1.02 12.39 28.51
N ALA A 167 0.01 13.24 28.64
CA ALA A 167 0.57 13.99 27.51
C ALA A 167 1.20 13.10 26.43
N GLY A 168 1.85 12.00 26.82
CA GLY A 168 2.44 11.05 25.88
C GLY A 168 1.38 10.34 25.06
N ALA A 169 0.35 9.81 25.72
CA ALA A 169 -0.80 9.19 25.09
C ALA A 169 -1.56 10.19 24.19
N LEU A 170 -1.75 11.44 24.64
CA LEU A 170 -2.43 12.46 23.84
C LEU A 170 -1.66 12.77 22.56
N PHE A 171 -0.35 12.94 22.66
CA PHE A 171 0.55 13.15 21.52
C PHE A 171 0.49 11.97 20.54
N GLN A 172 0.61 10.75 21.06
CA GLN A 172 0.54 9.53 20.27
C GLN A 172 -0.81 9.37 19.56
N HIS A 173 -1.92 9.63 20.25
CA HIS A 173 -3.26 9.53 19.70
C HIS A 173 -3.54 10.58 18.63
N ALA A 174 -3.04 11.82 18.78
CA ALA A 174 -3.10 12.83 17.74
C ALA A 174 -2.30 12.41 16.49
N SER A 175 -1.12 11.80 16.68
CA SER A 175 -0.30 11.25 15.59
C SER A 175 -0.98 10.07 14.87
N ILE A 176 -1.62 9.16 15.60
CA ILE A 176 -2.43 8.06 15.02
C ILE A 176 -3.58 8.64 14.18
N ALA A 177 -4.25 9.68 14.69
CA ALA A 177 -5.33 10.34 13.97
C ALA A 177 -4.84 10.99 12.66
N LEU A 178 -3.68 11.66 12.71
CA LEU A 178 -3.05 12.27 11.54
C LEU A 178 -2.69 11.23 10.47
N ASN A 179 -2.11 10.10 10.87
CA ASN A 179 -1.78 9.00 9.96
C ASN A 179 -3.02 8.47 9.22
N HIS A 180 -4.14 8.32 9.94
CA HIS A 180 -5.41 7.96 9.32
C HIS A 180 -5.98 9.05 8.40
N ALA A 181 -5.75 10.33 8.70
CA ALA A 181 -6.14 11.43 7.82
C ALA A 181 -5.41 11.33 6.48
N LYS A 182 -4.09 11.15 6.53
CA LYS A 182 -3.23 10.98 5.33
C LYS A 182 -3.69 9.80 4.46
N ARG A 183 -3.98 8.64 5.05
CA ARG A 183 -4.35 7.41 4.31
C ARG A 183 -5.76 7.46 3.72
N GLY A 184 -6.73 8.02 4.43
CA GLY A 184 -8.14 7.97 4.04
C GLY A 184 -8.58 9.07 3.08
N GLY A 185 -7.65 9.84 2.50
CA GLY A 185 -7.95 11.01 1.66
C GLY A 185 -8.68 12.16 2.38
N ARG A 186 -8.94 12.04 3.69
CA ARG A 186 -9.64 13.07 4.48
C ARG A 186 -8.63 14.00 5.13
N ARG A 187 -8.87 15.31 5.03
CA ARG A 187 -7.94 16.34 5.52
C ARG A 187 -7.90 16.46 7.05
N THR A 188 -8.87 15.90 7.77
CA THR A 188 -8.93 15.99 9.24
C THR A 188 -9.51 14.71 9.85
N ARG A 189 -8.93 14.24 10.95
CA ARG A 189 -9.42 13.11 11.74
C ARG A 189 -9.31 13.37 13.23
N PHE A 190 -10.40 13.08 13.95
CA PHE A 190 -10.37 12.95 15.39
C PHE A 190 -10.00 11.51 15.75
N PHE A 191 -9.18 11.37 16.78
CA PHE A 191 -8.83 10.08 17.33
C PHE A 191 -10.07 9.33 17.81
N THR A 192 -10.08 8.03 17.56
CA THR A 192 -10.99 7.07 18.16
C THR A 192 -10.19 5.83 18.57
N ARG A 193 -10.58 5.14 19.64
CA ARG A 193 -9.91 3.91 20.09
C ARG A 193 -9.73 2.86 18.97
N PRO A 194 -10.72 2.63 18.08
CA PRO A 194 -10.54 1.73 16.94
C PRO A 194 -9.37 2.08 16.00
N MET A 195 -8.96 3.35 15.92
CA MET A 195 -7.80 3.75 15.10
C MET A 195 -6.48 3.27 15.70
N ALA A 196 -6.33 3.32 17.04
CA ALA A 196 -5.17 2.77 17.71
C ALA A 196 -5.13 1.25 17.58
N GLU A 197 -6.27 0.59 17.78
CA GLU A 197 -6.41 -0.87 17.64
C GLU A 197 -6.03 -1.32 16.23
N ALA A 198 -6.52 -0.65 15.18
CA ALA A 198 -6.18 -0.97 13.80
C ALA A 198 -4.67 -0.79 13.50
N MET A 199 -4.02 0.23 14.06
CA MET A 199 -2.58 0.42 13.90
C MET A 199 -1.78 -0.71 14.58
N HIS A 200 -2.15 -1.09 15.80
CA HIS A 200 -1.51 -2.20 16.50
C HIS A 200 -1.75 -3.54 15.81
N GLN A 201 -2.96 -3.79 15.32
CA GLN A 201 -3.28 -4.98 14.53
C GLN A 201 -2.42 -5.05 13.27
N LYS A 202 -2.29 -3.95 12.52
CA LYS A 202 -1.45 -3.92 11.32
C LYS A 202 0.03 -4.18 11.64
N ALA A 203 0.57 -3.58 12.70
CA ALA A 203 1.95 -3.82 13.12
C ALA A 203 2.19 -5.28 13.55
N ARG A 204 1.23 -5.87 14.28
CA ARG A 204 1.27 -7.29 14.65
C ARG A 204 1.19 -8.19 13.42
N LEU A 205 0.29 -7.89 12.48
CA LEU A 205 0.17 -8.61 11.22
C LEU A 205 1.48 -8.56 10.43
N GLN A 206 2.10 -7.38 10.33
CA GLN A 206 3.38 -7.19 9.66
C GLN A 206 4.49 -8.05 10.25
N ALA A 207 4.66 -8.02 11.57
CA ALA A 207 5.69 -8.81 12.24
C ALA A 207 5.49 -10.32 11.99
N ARG A 208 4.25 -10.79 12.05
CA ARG A 208 3.92 -12.20 11.81
C ARG A 208 4.04 -12.60 10.35
N PHE A 209 3.73 -11.72 9.40
CA PHE A 209 3.90 -11.98 7.98
C PHE A 209 5.38 -12.12 7.59
N LEU A 210 6.25 -11.29 8.16
CA LEU A 210 7.70 -11.42 8.00
C LEU A 210 8.22 -12.75 8.54
N GLU A 211 7.74 -13.17 9.72
CA GLU A 211 8.04 -14.51 10.27
C GLU A 211 7.56 -15.63 9.33
N ALA A 212 6.36 -15.50 8.77
CA ALA A 212 5.80 -16.48 7.85
C ALA A 212 6.60 -16.63 6.54
N LEU A 213 7.10 -15.51 5.99
CA LEU A 213 7.99 -15.50 4.83
C LEU A 213 9.34 -16.18 5.13
N GLN A 214 9.89 -15.96 6.32
CA GLN A 214 11.19 -16.53 6.72
C GLN A 214 11.13 -18.02 7.07
N HIS A 215 10.00 -18.50 7.59
CA HIS A 215 9.84 -19.86 8.10
C HIS A 215 8.95 -20.74 7.22
N GLU A 216 8.78 -20.40 5.94
CA GLU A 216 8.00 -21.17 4.96
C GLU A 216 6.57 -21.53 5.43
N ARG A 217 5.90 -20.64 6.17
CA ARG A 217 4.52 -20.86 6.67
C ARG A 217 3.43 -20.44 5.69
N LEU A 218 3.82 -20.09 4.48
CA LEU A 218 2.91 -19.84 3.37
C LEU A 218 2.65 -21.16 2.63
N THR A 219 1.47 -21.27 2.05
CA THR A 219 1.11 -22.42 1.21
C THR A 219 0.51 -21.94 -0.11
N LEU A 220 0.59 -22.77 -1.15
CA LEU A 220 -0.09 -22.52 -2.41
C LEU A 220 -1.31 -23.42 -2.49
N HIS A 221 -2.45 -22.81 -2.80
CA HIS A 221 -3.63 -23.52 -3.27
C HIS A 221 -3.74 -23.36 -4.79
N TYR A 222 -4.40 -24.31 -5.43
CA TYR A 222 -4.48 -24.42 -6.88
C TYR A 222 -5.94 -24.42 -7.29
N GLN A 223 -6.32 -23.51 -8.17
CA GLN A 223 -7.67 -23.46 -8.73
C GLN A 223 -7.65 -23.94 -10.18
N PRO A 224 -8.45 -24.98 -10.55
CA PRO A 224 -8.41 -25.53 -11.89
C PRO A 224 -9.05 -24.59 -12.93
N GLN A 225 -8.49 -24.60 -14.13
CA GLN A 225 -9.00 -23.90 -15.32
C GLN A 225 -9.45 -24.93 -16.36
N PHE A 226 -10.63 -24.75 -16.95
CA PHE A 226 -11.22 -25.69 -17.90
C PHE A 226 -11.49 -25.05 -19.25
N SER A 227 -11.32 -25.83 -20.32
CA SER A 227 -11.76 -25.46 -21.66
C SER A 227 -13.27 -25.55 -21.77
N LEU A 228 -13.91 -24.48 -22.27
CA LEU A 228 -15.35 -24.50 -22.55
C LEU A 228 -15.71 -25.33 -23.79
N ALA A 229 -14.74 -25.59 -24.67
CA ALA A 229 -14.94 -26.31 -25.93
C ALA A 229 -15.09 -27.83 -25.71
N ASN A 230 -14.29 -28.40 -24.81
CA ASN A 230 -14.24 -29.86 -24.61
C ASN A 230 -14.32 -30.28 -23.12
N GLY A 231 -14.40 -29.34 -22.18
CA GLY A 231 -14.51 -29.63 -20.75
C GLY A 231 -13.22 -30.16 -20.12
N GLU A 232 -12.09 -30.15 -20.84
CA GLU A 232 -10.82 -30.64 -20.31
C GLU A 232 -10.13 -29.61 -19.41
N LEU A 233 -9.35 -30.11 -18.44
CA LEU A 233 -8.45 -29.28 -17.63
C LEU A 233 -7.34 -28.71 -18.54
N ILE A 234 -7.23 -27.38 -18.60
CA ILE A 234 -6.25 -26.65 -19.42
C ILE A 234 -5.17 -25.94 -18.61
N GLY A 235 -5.29 -25.95 -17.28
CA GLY A 235 -4.33 -25.31 -16.40
C GLY A 235 -4.86 -25.16 -14.99
N ALA A 236 -4.15 -24.36 -14.20
CA ALA A 236 -4.56 -23.95 -12.88
C ALA A 236 -3.90 -22.63 -12.50
N GLU A 237 -4.52 -21.90 -11.58
CA GLU A 237 -3.93 -20.72 -10.96
C GLU A 237 -3.37 -21.07 -9.59
N ALA A 238 -2.12 -20.68 -9.34
CA ALA A 238 -1.46 -20.79 -8.05
C ALA A 238 -1.80 -19.58 -7.18
N LEU A 239 -2.53 -19.84 -6.09
CA LEU A 239 -3.07 -18.84 -5.19
C LEU A 239 -2.41 -18.95 -3.82
N CYS A 240 -1.66 -17.92 -3.43
CA CYS A 240 -0.98 -17.88 -2.13
C CYS A 240 -1.99 -17.87 -0.98
N ARG A 241 -1.70 -18.64 0.06
CA ARG A 241 -2.48 -18.73 1.29
C ARG A 241 -1.57 -18.59 2.48
N TRP A 242 -2.09 -17.94 3.51
CA TRP A 242 -1.39 -17.77 4.77
C TRP A 242 -2.31 -18.21 5.91
N HIS A 243 -1.87 -19.24 6.61
CA HIS A 243 -2.44 -19.62 7.90
C HIS A 243 -1.45 -19.21 9.00
N ASP A 244 -1.97 -18.53 10.00
CA ASP A 244 -1.23 -18.15 11.19
C ASP A 244 -1.89 -18.80 12.42
N GLU A 245 -1.08 -19.33 13.34
CA GLU A 245 -1.61 -20.04 14.52
C GLU A 245 -2.52 -19.18 15.41
N LEU A 246 -2.32 -17.86 15.45
CA LEU A 246 -3.09 -16.94 16.28
C LEU A 246 -4.20 -16.22 15.50
N LEU A 247 -3.96 -15.95 14.21
CA LEU A 247 -4.91 -15.20 13.36
C LEU A 247 -5.82 -16.13 12.53
N GLY A 248 -5.51 -17.42 12.45
CA GLY A 248 -6.16 -18.36 11.55
C GLY A 248 -5.78 -18.08 10.09
N TRP A 249 -6.73 -18.31 9.18
CA TRP A 249 -6.56 -17.97 7.76
C TRP A 249 -6.62 -16.46 7.55
N VAL A 250 -5.52 -15.89 7.07
CA VAL A 250 -5.42 -14.47 6.72
C VAL A 250 -5.79 -14.29 5.24
N SER A 251 -6.65 -13.31 4.95
CA SER A 251 -7.12 -13.03 3.59
C SER A 251 -5.97 -12.61 2.67
N PRO A 252 -5.88 -13.14 1.43
CA PRO A 252 -4.95 -12.64 0.41
C PRO A 252 -5.03 -11.12 0.20
N GLY A 253 -6.23 -10.56 0.18
CA GLY A 253 -6.41 -9.10 0.05
C GLY A 253 -5.79 -8.29 1.20
N GLU A 254 -5.61 -8.90 2.38
CA GLU A 254 -5.01 -8.24 3.54
C GLU A 254 -3.47 -8.34 3.51
N PHE A 255 -2.92 -9.54 3.35
CA PHE A 255 -1.46 -9.73 3.42
C PHE A 255 -0.74 -9.33 2.13
N VAL A 256 -1.38 -9.40 0.95
CA VAL A 256 -0.78 -8.91 -0.30
C VAL A 256 -0.69 -7.38 -0.26
N ALA A 257 -1.77 -6.69 0.15
CA ALA A 257 -1.76 -5.24 0.33
C ALA A 257 -0.75 -4.80 1.41
N LEU A 258 -0.59 -5.60 2.47
CA LEU A 258 0.47 -5.40 3.44
C LEU A 258 1.85 -5.51 2.78
N ALA A 259 2.11 -6.59 2.04
CA ALA A 259 3.39 -6.82 1.36
C ALA A 259 3.75 -5.66 0.41
N GLU A 260 2.82 -5.22 -0.41
CA GLU A 260 3.01 -4.07 -1.31
C GLU A 260 3.30 -2.78 -0.53
N SER A 261 2.53 -2.48 0.51
CA SER A 261 2.71 -1.26 1.30
C SER A 261 4.03 -1.21 2.08
N GLN A 262 4.68 -2.35 2.29
CA GLN A 262 5.93 -2.50 3.02
C GLN A 262 7.13 -2.81 2.10
N GLY A 263 6.94 -2.86 0.78
CA GLY A 263 8.01 -3.23 -0.16
C GLY A 263 8.47 -4.69 -0.07
N LEU A 264 7.60 -5.58 0.42
CA LEU A 264 7.83 -7.02 0.54
C LEU A 264 7.24 -7.81 -0.64
N ALA A 265 6.61 -7.14 -1.61
CA ALA A 265 5.96 -7.79 -2.75
C ALA A 265 6.91 -8.67 -3.56
N SER A 266 8.15 -8.22 -3.79
CA SER A 266 9.16 -9.02 -4.50
C SER A 266 9.53 -10.28 -3.71
N ILE A 267 9.72 -10.18 -2.39
CA ILE A 267 10.06 -11.33 -1.54
C ILE A 267 8.92 -12.37 -1.55
N LEU A 268 7.68 -11.91 -1.42
CA LEU A 268 6.51 -12.79 -1.51
C LEU A 268 6.43 -13.44 -2.89
N GLY A 269 6.57 -12.66 -3.95
CA GLY A 269 6.45 -13.15 -5.31
C GLY A 269 7.54 -14.15 -5.71
N ASP A 270 8.79 -13.94 -5.28
CA ASP A 270 9.87 -14.91 -5.45
C ASP A 270 9.55 -16.22 -4.75
N TRP A 271 9.05 -16.16 -3.50
CA TRP A 271 8.62 -17.35 -2.76
C TRP A 271 7.48 -18.11 -3.47
N VAL A 272 6.49 -17.38 -4.02
CA VAL A 272 5.37 -17.97 -4.77
C VAL A 272 5.88 -18.64 -6.05
N LEU A 273 6.72 -17.96 -6.83
CA LEU A 273 7.31 -18.48 -8.07
C LEU A 273 8.13 -19.75 -7.80
N GLU A 274 9.04 -19.71 -6.83
CA GLU A 274 9.86 -20.87 -6.45
C GLU A 274 9.01 -22.05 -6.00
N SER A 275 7.97 -21.78 -5.21
CA SER A 275 7.07 -22.81 -4.70
C SER A 275 6.19 -23.43 -5.79
N ALA A 276 5.68 -22.62 -6.73
CA ALA A 276 4.94 -23.09 -7.89
C ALA A 276 5.82 -23.96 -8.80
N CYS A 277 7.05 -23.51 -9.09
CA CYS A 277 8.02 -24.25 -9.90
C CYS A 277 8.37 -25.60 -9.26
N ARG A 278 8.60 -25.61 -7.95
CA ARG A 278 8.86 -26.81 -7.16
C ARG A 278 7.67 -27.76 -7.14
N GLN A 279 6.44 -27.24 -7.08
CA GLN A 279 5.24 -28.09 -7.15
C GLN A 279 5.08 -28.74 -8.53
N LEU A 280 5.29 -27.99 -9.62
CA LEU A 280 5.29 -28.55 -10.97
C LEU A 280 6.26 -29.74 -11.11
N GLN A 281 7.51 -29.58 -10.64
CA GLN A 281 8.49 -30.66 -10.64
C GLN A 281 8.04 -31.88 -9.83
N ARG A 282 7.41 -31.66 -8.67
CA ARG A 282 6.89 -32.76 -7.85
C ARG A 282 5.80 -33.55 -8.58
N TRP A 283 4.88 -32.87 -9.26
CA TRP A 283 3.86 -33.53 -10.08
C TRP A 283 4.48 -34.33 -11.23
N GLU A 284 5.49 -33.78 -11.90
CA GLU A 284 6.21 -34.52 -12.96
C GLU A 284 6.93 -35.77 -12.42
N GLN A 285 7.64 -35.64 -11.29
CA GLN A 285 8.35 -36.76 -10.66
C GLN A 285 7.42 -37.83 -10.11
N ALA A 286 6.21 -37.46 -9.69
CA ALA A 286 5.18 -38.38 -9.22
C ALA A 286 4.44 -39.12 -10.36
N GLY A 287 4.78 -38.85 -11.62
CA GLY A 287 4.11 -39.46 -12.78
C GLY A 287 2.70 -38.93 -13.03
N THR A 288 2.36 -37.77 -12.48
CA THR A 288 1.06 -37.09 -12.67
C THR A 288 1.27 -35.82 -13.49
N PRO A 289 1.54 -35.92 -14.80
CA PRO A 289 1.91 -34.76 -15.61
C PRO A 289 0.79 -33.72 -15.61
N PHE A 290 1.14 -32.50 -15.23
CA PHE A 290 0.22 -31.38 -15.19
C PHE A 290 -0.22 -30.99 -16.62
N PRO A 291 -1.54 -30.88 -16.90
CA PRO A 291 -2.03 -30.45 -18.20
C PRO A 291 -2.00 -28.93 -18.30
N GLY A 292 -1.38 -28.43 -19.38
CA GLY A 292 -1.34 -26.99 -19.68
C GLY A 292 -0.42 -26.21 -18.74
N ARG A 293 -0.89 -25.07 -18.23
CA ARG A 293 -0.06 -24.08 -17.51
C ARG A 293 -0.51 -23.87 -16.07
N LEU A 294 0.46 -23.79 -15.17
CA LEU A 294 0.28 -23.29 -13.83
C LEU A 294 0.60 -21.79 -13.84
N CYS A 295 -0.43 -20.97 -13.66
CA CYS A 295 -0.35 -19.53 -13.69
C CYS A 295 -0.02 -18.95 -12.31
N VAL A 296 0.88 -17.96 -12.27
CA VAL A 296 1.29 -17.25 -11.06
C VAL A 296 1.09 -15.74 -11.25
N ASN A 297 0.40 -15.12 -10.30
CA ASN A 297 0.21 -13.68 -10.26
C ASN A 297 1.53 -12.93 -10.01
N VAL A 298 1.76 -11.86 -10.77
CA VAL A 298 2.91 -10.96 -10.61
C VAL A 298 2.40 -9.57 -10.26
N SER A 299 2.88 -9.04 -9.12
CA SER A 299 2.51 -7.70 -8.67
C SER A 299 3.13 -6.61 -9.55
N ALA A 300 2.49 -5.43 -9.58
CA ALA A 300 3.03 -4.26 -10.27
C ALA A 300 4.43 -3.87 -9.77
N GLN A 301 4.73 -4.08 -8.47
CA GLN A 301 6.06 -3.79 -7.91
C GLN A 301 7.14 -4.77 -8.39
N GLN A 302 6.79 -6.03 -8.67
CA GLN A 302 7.75 -6.96 -9.27
C GLN A 302 8.06 -6.62 -10.72
N MET A 303 7.09 -6.09 -11.46
CA MET A 303 7.29 -5.64 -12.84
C MET A 303 8.26 -4.46 -12.94
N ASP A 304 8.44 -3.69 -11.85
CA ASP A 304 9.44 -2.62 -11.76
C ASP A 304 10.87 -3.16 -11.55
N ASP A 305 11.06 -4.46 -11.24
CA ASP A 305 12.39 -5.05 -11.04
C ASP A 305 12.97 -5.58 -12.37
N PRO A 306 14.05 -4.98 -12.90
CA PRO A 306 14.67 -5.43 -14.15
C PRO A 306 15.20 -6.87 -14.09
N ARG A 307 15.40 -7.43 -12.89
CA ARG A 307 15.93 -8.79 -12.70
C ARG A 307 14.84 -9.86 -12.79
N LEU A 308 13.55 -9.48 -12.74
CA LEU A 308 12.42 -10.42 -12.75
C LEU A 308 12.53 -11.41 -13.91
N ALA A 309 12.77 -10.91 -15.12
CA ALA A 309 12.84 -11.76 -16.30
C ALA A 309 13.92 -12.84 -16.19
N GLY A 310 15.12 -12.47 -15.73
CA GLY A 310 16.23 -13.39 -15.53
C GLY A 310 15.98 -14.40 -14.42
N HIS A 311 15.37 -13.98 -13.32
CA HIS A 311 15.00 -14.85 -12.21
C HIS A 311 13.99 -15.92 -12.64
N VAL A 312 12.90 -15.54 -13.30
CA VAL A 312 11.88 -16.49 -13.77
C VAL A 312 12.47 -17.44 -14.82
N GLN A 313 13.30 -16.96 -15.74
CA GLN A 313 14.00 -17.82 -16.69
C GLN A 313 14.85 -18.88 -15.99
N GLN A 314 15.61 -18.49 -14.97
CA GLN A 314 16.41 -19.43 -14.18
C GLN A 314 15.54 -20.51 -13.53
N LEU A 315 14.38 -20.15 -12.98
CA LEU A 315 13.44 -21.13 -12.40
C LEU A 315 12.85 -22.06 -13.47
N ALA A 316 12.48 -21.50 -14.62
CA ALA A 316 11.90 -22.25 -15.74
C ALA A 316 12.87 -23.27 -16.36
N THR A 317 14.19 -23.10 -16.25
CA THR A 317 15.17 -24.11 -16.73
C THR A 317 15.03 -25.48 -16.06
N ARG A 318 14.36 -25.54 -14.91
CA ARG A 318 14.21 -26.75 -14.09
C ARG A 318 12.91 -27.52 -14.37
N MET A 319 12.16 -27.15 -15.40
CA MET A 319 10.87 -27.76 -15.76
C MET A 319 10.72 -27.87 -17.28
N ARG A 320 9.75 -28.66 -17.74
CA ARG A 320 9.41 -28.67 -19.18
C ARG A 320 8.88 -27.29 -19.62
N PRO A 321 9.29 -26.79 -20.80
CA PRO A 321 8.76 -25.55 -21.36
C PRO A 321 7.24 -25.57 -21.48
N GLY A 322 6.60 -24.42 -21.27
CA GLY A 322 5.15 -24.27 -21.43
C GLY A 322 4.32 -24.67 -20.21
N LEU A 323 4.92 -25.10 -19.09
CA LEU A 323 4.18 -25.41 -17.85
C LEU A 323 3.95 -24.20 -16.94
N LEU A 324 4.77 -23.14 -17.06
CA LEU A 324 4.64 -21.93 -16.26
C LEU A 324 3.93 -20.84 -17.06
N GLY A 325 2.93 -20.22 -16.45
CA GLY A 325 2.29 -18.99 -16.90
C GLY A 325 2.46 -17.87 -15.87
N LEU A 326 2.55 -16.63 -16.32
CA LEU A 326 2.47 -15.45 -15.44
C LEU A 326 1.21 -14.64 -15.75
N GLU A 327 0.57 -14.15 -14.71
CA GLU A 327 -0.61 -13.30 -14.78
C GLU A 327 -0.22 -11.89 -14.35
N LEU A 328 -0.44 -10.94 -15.23
CA LEU A 328 -0.02 -9.55 -15.07
C LEU A 328 -1.26 -8.67 -14.99
N THR A 329 -1.44 -7.96 -13.88
CA THR A 329 -2.55 -7.01 -13.79
C THR A 329 -2.39 -5.88 -14.80
N GLU A 330 -3.51 -5.39 -15.31
CA GLU A 330 -3.55 -4.26 -16.23
C GLU A 330 -2.77 -3.04 -15.68
N SER A 331 -2.96 -2.74 -14.39
CA SER A 331 -2.29 -1.63 -13.69
C SER A 331 -0.77 -1.79 -13.65
N GLY A 332 -0.27 -3.03 -13.54
CA GLY A 332 1.17 -3.32 -13.57
C GLY A 332 1.78 -3.04 -14.96
N LEU A 333 1.06 -3.38 -16.03
CA LEU A 333 1.52 -3.20 -17.40
C LEU A 333 1.61 -1.74 -17.84
N ILE A 334 0.70 -0.89 -17.36
CA ILE A 334 0.64 0.52 -17.76
C ILE A 334 1.56 1.45 -16.94
N ARG A 335 2.10 0.96 -15.82
CA ARG A 335 2.96 1.75 -14.93
C ARG A 335 4.31 2.10 -15.57
N ASP A 336 4.99 1.11 -16.15
CA ASP A 336 6.14 1.28 -17.04
C ASP A 336 5.98 0.37 -18.27
N PRO A 337 5.31 0.86 -19.33
CA PRO A 337 4.97 0.04 -20.48
C PRO A 337 6.19 -0.47 -21.26
N GLU A 338 7.28 0.29 -21.32
CA GLU A 338 8.46 -0.11 -22.09
C GLU A 338 9.22 -1.23 -21.36
N MET A 339 9.36 -1.11 -20.02
CA MET A 339 9.93 -2.19 -19.21
C MET A 339 9.06 -3.45 -19.29
N ALA A 340 7.73 -3.32 -19.15
CA ALA A 340 6.81 -4.44 -19.23
C ALA A 340 6.85 -5.15 -20.60
N VAL A 341 6.93 -4.42 -21.72
CA VAL A 341 7.14 -4.99 -23.06
C VAL A 341 8.47 -5.77 -23.14
N GLY A 342 9.55 -5.24 -22.56
CA GLY A 342 10.84 -5.90 -22.51
C GLY A 342 10.83 -7.21 -21.72
N ILE A 343 10.23 -7.19 -20.54
CA ILE A 343 10.09 -8.35 -19.65
C ILE A 343 9.24 -9.44 -20.31
N THR A 344 8.02 -9.10 -20.75
CA THR A 344 7.09 -10.07 -21.35
C THR A 344 7.67 -10.74 -22.59
N ARG A 345 8.30 -9.99 -23.51
CA ARG A 345 8.97 -10.58 -24.68
C ARG A 345 10.10 -11.53 -24.31
N THR A 346 10.88 -11.19 -23.29
CA THR A 346 11.99 -12.03 -22.82
C THR A 346 11.48 -13.34 -22.25
N LEU A 347 10.40 -13.30 -21.48
CA LEU A 347 9.78 -14.49 -20.88
C LEU A 347 9.06 -15.36 -21.89
N CYS A 348 8.32 -14.78 -22.85
CA CYS A 348 7.69 -15.56 -23.93
C CYS A 348 8.70 -16.27 -24.80
N ARG A 349 9.85 -15.65 -25.10
CA ARG A 349 10.95 -16.32 -25.82
C ARG A 349 11.53 -17.51 -25.07
N ALA A 350 11.39 -17.53 -23.75
CA ALA A 350 11.76 -18.67 -22.91
C ALA A 350 10.64 -19.73 -22.80
N GLY A 351 9.53 -19.57 -23.53
CA GLY A 351 8.41 -20.52 -23.54
C GLY A 351 7.48 -20.39 -22.33
N ILE A 352 7.49 -19.25 -21.64
CA ILE A 352 6.61 -18.96 -20.50
C ILE A 352 5.35 -18.27 -21.04
N GLY A 353 4.18 -18.77 -20.62
CA GLY A 353 2.89 -18.22 -21.01
C GLY A 353 2.58 -16.90 -20.31
N MET A 354 1.89 -15.98 -20.98
CA MET A 354 1.55 -14.68 -20.42
C MET A 354 0.04 -14.41 -20.51
N ALA A 355 -0.57 -14.13 -19.36
CA ALA A 355 -1.95 -13.70 -19.25
C ALA A 355 -2.02 -12.27 -18.72
N ILE A 356 -2.99 -11.50 -19.22
CA ILE A 356 -3.34 -10.20 -18.64
C ILE A 356 -4.56 -10.40 -17.77
N ASP A 357 -4.42 -10.00 -16.51
CA ASP A 357 -5.40 -10.20 -15.45
C ASP A 357 -6.22 -8.93 -15.16
N ASP A 358 -7.39 -9.12 -14.56
CA ASP A 358 -8.38 -8.09 -14.21
C ASP A 358 -8.75 -7.16 -15.40
N PHE A 359 -8.75 -7.69 -16.62
CA PHE A 359 -8.89 -6.85 -17.82
C PHE A 359 -10.26 -6.16 -17.89
N GLY A 360 -10.25 -4.85 -18.10
CA GLY A 360 -11.47 -4.03 -18.23
C GLY A 360 -11.84 -3.26 -16.96
N THR A 361 -11.14 -3.50 -15.84
CA THR A 361 -11.32 -2.72 -14.60
C THR A 361 -10.50 -1.42 -14.57
N GLY A 362 -9.54 -1.26 -15.50
CA GLY A 362 -8.63 -0.12 -15.59
C GLY A 362 -8.72 0.66 -16.91
N TYR A 363 -7.73 1.55 -17.13
CA TYR A 363 -7.55 2.31 -18.37
C TYR A 363 -6.55 1.62 -19.30
N SER A 364 -6.99 0.58 -19.99
CA SER A 364 -6.18 -0.12 -21.01
C SER A 364 -6.10 0.72 -22.28
N SER A 365 -4.90 1.13 -22.66
CA SER A 365 -4.66 1.60 -24.01
C SER A 365 -4.47 0.39 -24.93
N LEU A 366 -5.44 0.15 -25.81
CA LEU A 366 -5.39 -0.86 -26.89
C LEU A 366 -4.08 -0.81 -27.68
N ALA A 367 -3.45 0.36 -27.79
CA ALA A 367 -2.18 0.55 -28.44
C ALA A 367 -1.03 -0.23 -27.76
N TYR A 368 -1.04 -0.33 -26.43
CA TYR A 368 -0.06 -1.11 -25.68
C TYR A 368 -0.40 -2.58 -25.62
N LEU A 369 -1.69 -2.93 -25.56
CA LEU A 369 -2.14 -4.32 -25.57
C LEU A 369 -1.55 -5.12 -26.74
N LYS A 370 -1.51 -4.52 -27.93
CA LYS A 370 -0.90 -5.13 -29.14
C LYS A 370 0.63 -5.34 -29.02
N ARG A 371 1.31 -4.61 -28.15
CA ARG A 371 2.77 -4.64 -28.01
C ARG A 371 3.25 -5.69 -27.00
N PHE A 372 2.41 -5.99 -26.01
CA PHE A 372 2.69 -7.01 -25.01
C PHE A 372 2.66 -8.39 -25.65
N ALA A 373 3.62 -9.24 -25.28
CA ALA A 373 3.63 -10.64 -25.69
C ALA A 373 2.68 -11.45 -24.79
N ALA A 374 1.39 -11.09 -24.75
CA ALA A 374 0.38 -11.85 -24.04
C ALA A 374 -0.31 -12.84 -24.99
N ASP A 375 -0.69 -13.99 -24.47
CA ASP A 375 -1.43 -15.02 -25.21
C ASP A 375 -2.82 -15.29 -24.65
N THR A 376 -3.09 -14.80 -23.43
CA THR A 376 -4.37 -14.98 -22.73
C THR A 376 -4.88 -13.66 -22.14
N LEU A 377 -6.17 -13.40 -22.26
CA LEU A 377 -6.89 -12.34 -21.55
C LEU A 377 -7.82 -12.96 -20.50
N LYS A 378 -7.65 -12.59 -19.23
CA LYS A 378 -8.56 -13.00 -18.16
C LYS A 378 -9.66 -11.95 -17.99
N ILE A 379 -10.92 -12.41 -17.94
CA ILE A 379 -12.09 -11.56 -17.79
C ILE A 379 -12.44 -11.51 -16.30
N ASP A 380 -12.37 -10.32 -15.71
CA ASP A 380 -12.59 -10.09 -14.28
C ASP A 380 -13.96 -10.59 -13.82
N MET A 381 -13.99 -11.20 -12.62
CA MET A 381 -15.18 -11.77 -12.01
C MET A 381 -16.32 -10.75 -11.84
N SER A 382 -16.02 -9.47 -11.62
CA SER A 382 -17.04 -8.42 -11.45
C SER A 382 -17.96 -8.31 -12.65
N PHE A 383 -17.45 -8.47 -13.88
CA PHE A 383 -18.27 -8.50 -15.08
C PHE A 383 -19.01 -9.83 -15.24
N VAL A 384 -18.35 -10.96 -14.94
CA VAL A 384 -18.94 -12.30 -15.09
C VAL A 384 -20.08 -12.53 -14.09
N HIS A 385 -19.99 -11.97 -12.89
CA HIS A 385 -21.00 -12.14 -11.84
C HIS A 385 -22.38 -11.62 -12.29
N ASP A 386 -22.42 -10.42 -12.88
CA ASP A 386 -23.66 -9.73 -13.23
C ASP A 386 -24.04 -9.83 -14.72
N MET A 387 -23.24 -10.46 -15.59
CA MET A 387 -23.46 -10.52 -17.04
C MET A 387 -24.81 -11.10 -17.50
N LEU A 388 -25.49 -11.89 -16.67
CA LEU A 388 -26.82 -12.45 -16.99
C LEU A 388 -27.97 -11.49 -16.65
N LYS A 389 -27.71 -10.50 -15.79
CA LYS A 389 -28.70 -9.54 -15.28
C LYS A 389 -28.48 -8.14 -15.84
N SER A 390 -27.24 -7.82 -16.19
CA SER A 390 -26.79 -6.51 -16.66
C SER A 390 -26.42 -6.59 -18.13
N SER A 391 -27.16 -5.85 -18.98
CA SER A 391 -26.83 -5.73 -20.40
C SER A 391 -25.50 -5.01 -20.62
N HIS A 392 -25.08 -4.16 -19.67
CA HIS A 392 -23.80 -3.49 -19.70
C HIS A 392 -22.64 -4.48 -19.51
N ASP A 393 -22.69 -5.29 -18.45
CA ASP A 393 -21.63 -6.27 -18.17
C ASP A 393 -21.59 -7.36 -19.24
N HIS A 394 -22.76 -7.77 -19.76
CA HIS A 394 -22.83 -8.66 -20.92
C HIS A 394 -22.09 -8.08 -22.13
N ALA A 395 -22.31 -6.80 -22.45
CA ALA A 395 -21.66 -6.14 -23.58
C ALA A 395 -20.14 -6.00 -23.37
N ILE A 396 -19.69 -5.75 -22.13
CA ILE A 396 -18.27 -5.71 -21.78
C ILE A 396 -17.63 -7.08 -22.02
N VAL A 397 -18.21 -8.15 -21.47
CA VAL A 397 -17.71 -9.53 -21.65
C VAL A 397 -17.62 -9.89 -23.14
N ALA A 398 -18.69 -9.64 -23.90
CA ALA A 398 -18.72 -9.91 -25.35
C ALA A 398 -17.63 -9.12 -26.11
N THR A 399 -17.40 -7.85 -25.72
CA THR A 399 -16.38 -6.99 -26.34
C THR A 399 -14.98 -7.51 -26.04
N ILE A 400 -14.69 -7.92 -24.80
CA ILE A 400 -13.40 -8.47 -24.41
C ILE A 400 -13.12 -9.75 -25.20
N ILE A 401 -14.09 -10.65 -25.33
CA ILE A 401 -13.95 -11.90 -26.10
C ILE A 401 -13.67 -11.62 -27.58
N ALA A 402 -14.46 -10.72 -28.20
CA ALA A 402 -14.25 -10.37 -29.61
C ALA A 402 -12.88 -9.72 -29.86
N MET A 403 -12.43 -8.87 -28.94
CA MET A 403 -11.12 -8.23 -29.00
C MET A 403 -9.99 -9.26 -28.86
N ALA A 404 -10.07 -10.17 -27.88
CA ALA A 404 -9.09 -11.25 -27.69
C ALA A 404 -8.92 -12.08 -28.97
N HIS A 405 -10.04 -12.50 -29.57
CA HIS A 405 -10.04 -13.25 -30.82
C HIS A 405 -9.37 -12.47 -31.96
N THR A 406 -9.64 -11.16 -32.07
CA THR A 406 -9.02 -10.28 -33.08
C THR A 406 -7.50 -10.15 -32.90
N LEU A 407 -7.03 -10.23 -31.65
CA LEU A 407 -5.60 -10.17 -31.30
C LEU A 407 -4.91 -11.55 -31.32
N GLY A 408 -5.65 -12.63 -31.61
CA GLY A 408 -5.13 -13.99 -31.59
C GLY A 408 -4.86 -14.52 -30.17
N MET A 409 -5.51 -13.95 -29.16
CA MET A 409 -5.40 -14.35 -27.76
C MET A 409 -6.55 -15.28 -27.36
N GLN A 410 -6.29 -16.16 -26.40
CA GLN A 410 -7.33 -16.95 -25.72
C GLN A 410 -8.01 -16.10 -24.64
N THR A 411 -9.21 -16.49 -24.22
CA THR A 411 -9.89 -15.89 -23.06
C THR A 411 -10.11 -16.88 -21.94
N VAL A 412 -9.94 -16.43 -20.70
CA VAL A 412 -10.34 -17.18 -19.51
C VAL A 412 -11.28 -16.31 -18.68
N ALA A 413 -12.53 -16.73 -18.50
CA ALA A 413 -13.46 -16.00 -17.65
C ALA A 413 -13.37 -16.47 -16.20
N GLU A 414 -13.25 -15.52 -15.28
CA GLU A 414 -13.09 -15.79 -13.85
C GLU A 414 -14.40 -15.74 -13.07
N GLY A 415 -14.41 -16.38 -11.90
CA GLY A 415 -15.53 -16.30 -10.98
C GLY A 415 -16.82 -16.91 -11.50
N VAL A 416 -16.74 -17.93 -12.36
CA VAL A 416 -17.92 -18.68 -12.82
C VAL A 416 -18.49 -19.51 -11.66
N GLU A 417 -19.70 -19.17 -11.21
CA GLU A 417 -20.35 -19.78 -10.05
C GLU A 417 -21.46 -20.77 -10.42
N ASN A 418 -22.01 -20.69 -11.63
CA ASN A 418 -23.10 -21.57 -12.07
C ASN A 418 -23.03 -21.93 -13.56
N ALA A 419 -23.86 -22.91 -13.95
CA ALA A 419 -23.92 -23.44 -15.31
C ALA A 419 -24.47 -22.43 -16.32
N ASP A 420 -25.35 -21.52 -15.91
CA ASP A 420 -25.95 -20.51 -16.81
C ASP A 420 -24.89 -19.50 -17.28
N GLN A 421 -24.02 -19.05 -16.37
CA GLN A 421 -22.86 -18.22 -16.71
C GLN A 421 -21.93 -18.95 -17.68
N ALA A 422 -21.60 -20.21 -17.41
CA ALA A 422 -20.75 -21.03 -18.30
C ALA A 422 -21.35 -21.19 -19.70
N ASN A 423 -22.67 -21.41 -19.80
CA ASN A 423 -23.38 -21.55 -21.06
C ASN A 423 -23.40 -20.22 -21.85
N ALA A 424 -23.62 -19.09 -21.17
CA ALA A 424 -23.55 -17.78 -21.80
C ALA A 424 -22.13 -17.45 -22.32
N LEU A 425 -21.09 -17.72 -21.52
CA LEU A 425 -19.70 -17.55 -21.92
C LEU A 425 -19.33 -18.44 -23.11
N ARG A 426 -19.79 -19.70 -23.14
CA ARG A 426 -19.61 -20.60 -24.29
C ARG A 426 -20.29 -20.06 -25.54
N ALA A 427 -21.51 -19.54 -25.42
CA ALA A 427 -22.25 -18.95 -26.54
C ALA A 427 -21.56 -17.70 -27.12
N LEU A 428 -20.86 -16.94 -26.26
CA LEU A 428 -20.05 -15.79 -26.67
C LEU A 428 -18.68 -16.18 -27.27
N GLY A 429 -18.30 -17.47 -27.23
CA GLY A 429 -17.03 -17.95 -27.76
C GLY A 429 -15.84 -17.83 -26.80
N CYS A 430 -16.08 -17.75 -25.49
CA CYS A 430 -15.01 -17.76 -24.49
C CYS A 430 -14.22 -19.09 -24.52
N SER A 431 -12.89 -19.04 -24.44
CA SER A 431 -12.04 -20.22 -24.60
C SER A 431 -12.02 -21.10 -23.34
N GLY A 432 -11.79 -20.50 -22.18
CA GLY A 432 -11.63 -21.16 -20.89
C GLY A 432 -12.37 -20.48 -19.76
N VAL A 433 -12.50 -21.20 -18.64
CA VAL A 433 -13.23 -20.75 -17.46
C VAL A 433 -12.54 -21.20 -16.17
N GLN A 434 -12.69 -20.37 -15.14
CA GLN A 434 -12.28 -20.62 -13.78
C GLN A 434 -13.37 -20.13 -12.82
N GLY A 435 -13.65 -20.89 -11.76
CA GLY A 435 -14.63 -20.48 -10.76
C GLY A 435 -15.15 -21.61 -9.91
N PHE A 436 -15.95 -21.28 -8.89
CA PHE A 436 -16.44 -22.26 -7.92
C PHE A 436 -17.38 -23.30 -8.51
N HIS A 437 -17.99 -23.05 -9.68
CA HIS A 437 -18.73 -24.06 -10.43
C HIS A 437 -17.84 -25.24 -10.84
N TYR A 438 -16.57 -24.96 -11.16
CA TYR A 438 -15.60 -25.92 -11.69
C TYR A 438 -14.64 -26.46 -10.64
N GLY A 439 -14.33 -25.66 -9.62
CA GLY A 439 -13.46 -26.06 -8.52
C GLY A 439 -13.07 -24.88 -7.64
N ARG A 440 -13.08 -25.10 -6.33
CA ARG A 440 -12.50 -24.14 -5.38
C ARG A 440 -10.97 -24.29 -5.38
N PRO A 441 -10.23 -23.24 -4.98
CA PRO A 441 -8.80 -23.36 -4.71
C PRO A 441 -8.53 -24.38 -3.60
N VAL A 442 -7.74 -25.40 -3.86
CA VAL A 442 -7.42 -26.47 -2.90
C VAL A 442 -5.91 -26.72 -2.81
N ASP A 443 -5.45 -27.43 -1.77
CA ASP A 443 -4.05 -27.82 -1.66
C ASP A 443 -3.59 -28.77 -2.79
N ALA A 444 -2.27 -28.96 -2.91
CA ALA A 444 -1.67 -29.79 -3.96
C ALA A 444 -2.13 -31.26 -3.94
N ALA A 445 -2.35 -31.83 -2.74
CA ALA A 445 -2.71 -33.25 -2.61
C ALA A 445 -4.14 -33.47 -3.12
N THR A 446 -5.06 -32.62 -2.68
CA THR A 446 -6.45 -32.58 -3.16
C THR A 446 -6.50 -32.30 -4.66
N PHE A 447 -5.70 -31.35 -5.16
CA PHE A 447 -5.65 -31.04 -6.59
C PHE A 447 -5.23 -32.26 -7.42
N THR A 448 -4.22 -32.98 -6.95
CA THR A 448 -3.71 -34.19 -7.59
C THR A 448 -4.81 -35.25 -7.69
N ALA A 449 -5.49 -35.53 -6.57
CA ALA A 449 -6.52 -36.56 -6.49
C ALA A 449 -7.76 -36.25 -7.35
N CYS A 450 -8.15 -34.98 -7.43
CA CYS A 450 -9.34 -34.56 -8.17
C CYS A 450 -9.09 -34.44 -9.67
N TRP A 451 -7.96 -33.86 -10.11
CA TRP A 451 -7.79 -33.48 -11.52
C TRP A 451 -6.58 -34.07 -12.24
N LEU A 452 -5.58 -34.62 -11.52
CA LEU A 452 -4.38 -35.18 -12.17
C LEU A 452 -4.41 -36.71 -12.28
N THR A 453 -5.07 -37.40 -11.35
CA THR A 453 -5.10 -38.88 -11.33
C THR A 453 -6.34 -39.51 -11.97
N GLN A 454 -7.40 -38.75 -12.27
CA GLN A 454 -8.67 -39.31 -12.76
C GLN A 454 -8.73 -39.63 -14.27
N ARG A 455 -7.61 -39.63 -15.00
CA ARG A 455 -7.60 -40.09 -16.40
C ARG A 455 -7.54 -41.61 -16.50
N SER A 456 -8.64 -42.29 -16.13
CA SER A 456 -8.90 -43.71 -16.47
C SER A 456 -10.38 -44.12 -16.30
N SER A 457 -11.36 -43.27 -16.60
CA SER A 457 -12.75 -43.73 -16.81
C SER A 457 -13.69 -42.60 -17.20
N VAL A 458 -13.99 -42.45 -18.49
CA VAL A 458 -15.34 -42.38 -19.08
C VAL A 458 -15.14 -42.56 -20.60
N THR A 459 -15.45 -43.76 -21.08
CA THR A 459 -15.81 -44.06 -22.48
C THR A 459 -17.22 -43.62 -22.79
#